data_AF-A0ABD3KWM2-F1
#
_entry.id   AF-A0ABD3KWM2-F1
#
_cell.length_a   1.000
_cell.length_b   1.000
_cell.length_c   1.000
_cell.angle_alpha   90.00
_cell.angle_beta   90.00
_cell.angle_gamma   90.00
#
_symmetry.space_group_name_H-M   'P 1'
#
loop_
_entity.id
_entity.type
_entity.pdbx_description
1 polymer ?
#
loop_
_entity_poly.entity_id
_entity_poly.type
_entity_poly.pdbx_seq_one_letter_code
_entity_poly.pdbx_strand_id
1 'polypeptide(L)'
;MEDRGGSFVAVRRISQGIERGNTCHSTSAEVVAGSAAWLGRGLSCVCAQRRESDARPSFDLTPAQEESLQRLQSRIDVAYDSSILEHQEALRALWHAAFPEEELHGLITEQWKEMGWQGKDPSTDFRGGGFISLENLLFFARNFPKSFQDLLRKQEGDRSMWEYPFAVAGVNITFMLIQMLDLEAVKPRTLVGATFLKFLSVHLTENESAFDLLYCITFKLMDNQWLAMRASYMDFNAVMKSTRRQMERELLLEDVTRLEDLPSYGLLSR
;
A
#
# COMPACT_ATOMS: atom_id res chain seq x y z
N MET A 1 37.80 -25.92 -6.39
CA MET A 1 38.31 -25.23 -7.58
C MET A 1 37.07 -24.72 -8.32
N GLU A 2 36.29 -23.84 -7.68
CA GLU A 2 36.49 -22.38 -7.58
C GLU A 2 35.98 -21.71 -8.88
N ASP A 3 34.86 -20.96 -8.90
CA ASP A 3 34.63 -19.62 -8.28
C ASP A 3 35.50 -18.55 -8.99
N ARG A 4 35.13 -17.29 -9.28
CA ARG A 4 34.04 -16.35 -8.90
C ARG A 4 33.89 -15.34 -10.06
N GLY A 5 32.81 -14.58 -10.33
CA GLY A 5 31.46 -14.39 -9.77
C GLY A 5 30.86 -13.06 -10.33
N GLY A 6 29.55 -12.80 -10.24
CA GLY A 6 28.91 -11.59 -10.81
C GLY A 6 27.75 -11.03 -9.97
N SER A 7 27.78 -9.73 -9.65
CA SER A 7 26.88 -9.08 -8.67
C SER A 7 25.73 -8.32 -9.33
N PHE A 8 24.51 -8.50 -8.84
CA PHE A 8 23.42 -7.52 -8.91
C PHE A 8 22.49 -7.66 -7.69
N VAL A 9 21.95 -6.54 -7.21
CA VAL A 9 21.37 -6.43 -5.85
C VAL A 9 19.99 -7.08 -5.75
N ALA A 10 19.94 -8.14 -4.94
CA ALA A 10 18.73 -8.68 -4.32
C ALA A 10 18.82 -8.46 -2.80
N VAL A 11 17.69 -8.35 -2.11
CA VAL A 11 17.66 -8.32 -0.63
C VAL A 11 17.97 -9.73 -0.11
N ARG A 12 19.26 -10.06 -0.05
CA ARG A 12 19.78 -11.26 0.62
C ARG A 12 20.09 -10.95 2.07
N ARG A 13 19.61 -11.78 3.00
CA ARG A 13 20.24 -11.91 4.32
C ARG A 13 21.70 -12.32 4.12
N ILE A 14 22.64 -11.55 4.68
CA ILE A 14 24.07 -11.88 4.69
C ILE A 14 24.46 -12.38 6.08
N SER A 15 25.17 -13.50 6.10
CA SER A 15 26.12 -13.87 7.17
C SER A 15 27.52 -13.94 6.55
N GLN A 16 28.55 -13.73 7.38
CA GLN A 16 29.89 -13.28 6.98
C GLN A 16 30.70 -14.26 6.08
N GLY A 17 31.60 -13.73 5.23
CA GLY A 17 32.58 -14.54 4.46
C GLY A 17 33.48 -13.74 3.49
N ILE A 18 34.79 -13.74 3.74
CA ILE A 18 35.86 -12.82 3.27
C ILE A 18 36.43 -13.09 1.82
N GLU A 19 36.99 -12.02 1.20
CA GLU A 19 38.11 -11.91 0.20
C GLU A 19 37.98 -11.78 -1.37
N ARG A 20 38.56 -10.64 -1.86
CA ARG A 20 39.48 -10.33 -3.03
C ARG A 20 39.26 -10.81 -4.49
N GLY A 21 39.52 -9.90 -5.48
CA GLY A 21 40.16 -10.27 -6.78
C GLY A 21 39.87 -9.51 -8.13
N ASN A 22 40.36 -8.27 -8.31
CA ASN A 22 40.71 -7.48 -9.53
C ASN A 22 40.40 -7.84 -11.04
N THR A 23 40.11 -6.76 -11.81
CA THR A 23 40.50 -6.35 -13.21
C THR A 23 39.88 -6.90 -14.54
N CYS A 24 39.06 -6.02 -15.16
CA CYS A 24 39.16 -5.39 -16.51
C CYS A 24 39.03 -6.09 -17.90
N HIS A 25 38.32 -5.34 -18.78
CA HIS A 25 38.34 -5.23 -20.27
C HIS A 25 37.42 -6.09 -21.18
N SER A 26 36.34 -5.43 -21.64
CA SER A 26 35.96 -5.19 -23.05
C SER A 26 35.79 -6.34 -24.06
N THR A 27 34.55 -6.53 -24.55
CA THR A 27 34.26 -6.54 -26.01
C THR A 27 32.78 -6.30 -26.35
N SER A 28 32.52 -6.02 -27.63
CA SER A 28 31.25 -5.58 -28.22
C SER A 28 30.08 -6.58 -28.18
N ALA A 29 28.88 -5.99 -28.06
CA ALA A 29 27.62 -6.33 -28.73
C ALA A 29 27.43 -7.73 -29.35
N GLU A 30 26.46 -8.47 -28.80
CA GLU A 30 25.47 -9.23 -29.58
C GLU A 30 24.06 -8.87 -29.09
N VAL A 31 23.06 -9.04 -29.96
CA VAL A 31 21.69 -8.53 -29.83
C VAL A 31 20.70 -9.70 -29.80
N VAL A 32 19.50 -9.50 -29.24
CA VAL A 32 18.34 -10.45 -29.22
C VAL A 32 18.47 -11.53 -28.13
N ALA A 33 17.47 -11.86 -27.28
CA ALA A 33 16.13 -11.31 -27.03
C ALA A 33 15.77 -11.42 -25.54
N GLY A 34 14.90 -10.51 -25.07
CA GLY A 34 14.37 -10.52 -23.71
C GLY A 34 13.62 -9.21 -23.45
N SER A 35 12.34 -9.17 -23.82
CA SER A 35 11.59 -7.92 -24.00
C SER A 35 11.56 -7.02 -22.75
N ALA A 36 12.28 -5.90 -22.83
CA ALA A 36 12.11 -4.76 -21.94
C ALA A 36 10.74 -4.10 -22.22
N ALA A 37 9.68 -4.60 -21.57
CA ALA A 37 8.29 -4.23 -21.83
C ALA A 37 7.54 -3.77 -20.57
N TRP A 38 8.21 -3.03 -19.68
CA TRP A 38 7.59 -2.35 -18.52
C TRP A 38 7.92 -0.84 -18.48
N LEU A 39 8.09 -0.25 -19.66
CA LEU A 39 8.06 1.20 -19.84
C LEU A 39 6.63 1.64 -20.19
N GLY A 40 6.00 2.43 -19.32
CA GLY A 40 4.96 3.39 -19.76
C GLY A 40 3.48 3.11 -19.44
N ARG A 41 3.11 2.10 -18.64
CA ARG A 41 1.76 2.03 -18.04
C ARG A 41 1.83 1.62 -16.58
N GLY A 42 1.13 2.37 -15.72
CA GLY A 42 1.07 2.09 -14.28
C GLY A 42 0.33 0.79 -13.96
N LEU A 43 0.51 0.31 -12.74
CA LEU A 43 -0.17 -0.87 -12.20
C LEU A 43 -1.67 -0.60 -12.03
N SER A 44 -2.44 -0.76 -13.11
CA SER A 44 -3.89 -0.79 -13.05
C SER A 44 -4.31 -2.07 -12.31
N CYS A 45 -4.83 -1.91 -11.10
CA CYS A 45 -5.44 -3.01 -10.34
C CYS A 45 -6.43 -3.75 -11.25
N VAL A 46 -6.24 -5.06 -11.47
CA VAL A 46 -7.13 -5.92 -12.31
C VAL A 46 -8.50 -6.16 -11.63
N CYS A 47 -8.87 -5.23 -10.76
CA CYS A 47 -9.95 -5.15 -9.79
C CYS A 47 -11.05 -4.21 -10.30
N ALA A 48 -10.72 -3.32 -11.24
CA ALA A 48 -11.59 -2.28 -11.80
C ALA A 48 -12.65 -2.80 -12.81
N GLN A 49 -13.23 -3.98 -12.57
CA GLN A 49 -14.36 -4.46 -13.38
C GLN A 49 -15.64 -3.74 -12.95
N ARG A 50 -15.91 -2.60 -13.60
CA ARG A 50 -17.13 -1.80 -13.45
C ARG A 50 -18.37 -2.63 -13.80
N ARG A 51 -19.22 -2.92 -12.83
CA ARG A 51 -20.61 -3.36 -13.08
C ARG A 51 -21.50 -2.14 -13.16
N GLU A 52 -22.00 -1.83 -14.35
CA GLU A 52 -23.09 -0.89 -14.52
C GLU A 52 -24.41 -1.59 -14.16
N SER A 53 -25.17 -0.97 -13.25
CA SER A 53 -26.48 -1.42 -12.81
C SER A 53 -27.34 -0.17 -12.59
N ASP A 54 -28.38 -0.01 -13.41
CA ASP A 54 -29.10 1.28 -13.56
C ASP A 54 -29.98 1.66 -12.37
N ALA A 55 -30.25 0.75 -11.44
CA ALA A 55 -30.90 1.08 -10.17
C ALA A 55 -29.91 1.70 -9.18
N ARG A 56 -29.65 3.01 -9.30
CA ARG A 56 -28.88 3.78 -8.30
C ARG A 56 -29.71 3.92 -7.02
N PRO A 57 -29.28 3.38 -5.86
CA PRO A 57 -29.85 3.79 -4.59
C PRO A 57 -29.36 5.21 -4.31
N SER A 58 -30.26 6.19 -4.25
CA SER A 58 -29.92 7.52 -3.76
C SER A 58 -29.84 7.46 -2.24
N PHE A 59 -28.66 7.63 -1.69
CA PHE A 59 -28.46 7.81 -0.26
C PHE A 59 -28.33 9.31 0.02
N ASP A 60 -29.33 9.88 0.68
CA ASP A 60 -29.29 11.28 1.10
C ASP A 60 -28.28 11.40 2.25
N LEU A 61 -27.14 12.04 1.95
CA LEU A 61 -26.09 12.30 2.93
C LEU A 61 -26.51 13.43 3.86
N THR A 62 -26.16 13.33 5.14
CA THR A 62 -26.25 14.48 6.04
C THR A 62 -25.18 15.53 5.67
N PRO A 63 -25.38 16.83 5.99
CA PRO A 63 -24.37 17.85 5.70
C PRO A 63 -22.97 17.52 6.27
N ALA A 64 -22.91 16.93 7.47
CA ALA A 64 -21.64 16.52 8.08
C ALA A 64 -20.95 15.36 7.34
N GLN A 65 -21.72 14.47 6.70
CA GLN A 65 -21.16 13.40 5.85
C GLN A 65 -20.66 13.95 4.51
N GLU A 66 -21.37 14.94 3.94
CA GLU A 66 -20.95 15.62 2.71
C GLU A 66 -19.68 16.46 2.94
N GLU A 67 -19.57 17.18 4.05
CA GLU A 67 -18.35 17.90 4.45
C GLU A 67 -17.17 16.95 4.72
N SER A 68 -17.40 15.84 5.43
CA SER A 68 -16.38 14.83 5.69
C SER A 68 -15.91 14.12 4.42
N LEU A 69 -16.83 13.86 3.47
CA LEU A 69 -16.48 13.34 2.15
C LEU A 69 -15.64 14.35 1.37
N GLN A 70 -16.01 15.64 1.37
CA GLN A 70 -15.25 16.69 0.68
C GLN A 70 -13.82 16.84 1.24
N ARG A 71 -13.62 16.76 2.56
CA ARG A 71 -12.26 16.73 3.17
C ARG A 71 -11.46 15.49 2.77
N LEU A 72 -12.09 14.33 2.67
CA LEU A 72 -11.41 13.11 2.23
C LEU A 72 -11.06 13.18 0.73
N GLN A 73 -11.95 13.73 -0.09
CA GLN A 73 -11.73 13.97 -1.51
C GLN A 73 -10.59 14.97 -1.75
N SER A 74 -10.55 16.08 -1.00
CA SER A 74 -9.46 17.05 -1.14
C SER A 74 -8.10 16.47 -0.76
N ARG A 75 -8.02 15.52 0.20
CA ARG A 75 -6.80 14.72 0.47
C ARG A 75 -6.44 13.77 -0.67
N ILE A 76 -7.43 13.10 -1.27
CA ILE A 76 -7.24 12.16 -2.39
C ILE A 76 -6.72 12.86 -3.64
N ASP A 77 -7.20 14.06 -3.94
CA ASP A 77 -6.82 14.84 -5.12
C ASP A 77 -5.37 15.41 -5.05
N VAL A 78 -4.69 15.34 -3.90
CA VAL A 78 -3.29 15.77 -3.77
C VAL A 78 -2.36 14.72 -4.38
N ALA A 79 -1.76 15.06 -5.53
CA ALA A 79 -0.65 14.29 -6.09
C ALA A 79 0.63 14.47 -5.24
N TYR A 80 1.41 13.40 -5.07
CA TYR A 80 2.76 13.53 -4.49
C TYR A 80 3.65 14.37 -5.41
N ASP A 81 4.33 15.35 -4.83
CA ASP A 81 5.28 16.25 -5.50
C ASP A 81 6.56 16.35 -4.67
N SER A 82 7.69 15.95 -5.26
CA SER A 82 9.01 16.00 -4.62
C SER A 82 9.57 17.40 -4.38
N SER A 83 8.97 18.44 -4.96
CA SER A 83 9.35 19.85 -4.75
C SER A 83 8.72 20.46 -3.50
N ILE A 84 7.63 19.88 -2.99
CA ILE A 84 6.91 20.36 -1.81
C ILE A 84 7.59 19.85 -0.54
N LEU A 85 7.96 20.76 0.36
CA LEU A 85 8.71 20.44 1.59
C LEU A 85 7.94 19.45 2.48
N GLU A 86 6.65 19.68 2.70
CA GLU A 86 5.78 18.82 3.52
C GLU A 86 5.72 17.37 3.00
N HIS A 87 5.62 17.18 1.69
CA HIS A 87 5.67 15.85 1.07
C HIS A 87 7.00 15.14 1.33
N GLN A 88 8.12 15.88 1.20
CA GLN A 88 9.44 15.36 1.52
C GLN A 88 9.58 15.01 3.01
N GLU A 89 9.06 15.84 3.91
CA GLU A 89 9.11 15.63 5.36
C GLU A 89 8.27 14.43 5.79
N ALA A 90 7.07 14.26 5.22
CA ALA A 90 6.26 13.07 5.41
C ALA A 90 6.99 11.79 4.94
N LEU A 91 7.71 11.86 3.81
CA LEU A 91 8.50 10.74 3.31
C LEU A 91 9.70 10.41 4.22
N ARG A 92 10.43 11.41 4.72
CA ARG A 92 11.47 11.22 5.75
C ARG A 92 10.91 10.64 7.04
N ALA A 93 9.77 11.15 7.51
CA ALA A 93 9.11 10.67 8.71
C ALA A 93 8.66 9.20 8.57
N LEU A 94 8.23 8.78 7.38
CA LEU A 94 7.92 7.39 7.09
C LEU A 94 9.18 6.50 7.16
N TRP A 95 10.31 6.96 6.59
CA TRP A 95 11.58 6.23 6.73
C TRP A 95 11.98 6.06 8.20
N HIS A 96 11.99 7.13 8.99
CA HIS A 96 12.37 7.06 10.40
C HIS A 96 11.43 6.20 11.25
N ALA A 97 10.15 6.07 10.89
CA ALA A 97 9.22 5.16 11.55
C ALA A 97 9.41 3.68 11.12
N ALA A 98 9.93 3.45 9.92
CA ALA A 98 10.23 2.12 9.39
C ALA A 98 11.61 1.60 9.85
N PHE A 99 12.63 2.44 9.84
CA PHE A 99 14.02 2.11 10.18
C PHE A 99 14.58 3.13 11.19
N PRO A 100 14.13 3.08 12.46
CA PRO A 100 14.50 4.08 13.48
C PRO A 100 15.99 4.09 13.85
N GLU A 101 16.72 3.03 13.51
CA GLU A 101 18.16 2.87 13.75
C GLU A 101 19.02 3.26 12.52
N GLU A 102 18.40 3.66 11.40
CA GLU A 102 19.09 3.91 10.13
C GLU A 102 18.89 5.32 9.59
N GLU A 103 20.00 6.01 9.30
CA GLU A 103 19.98 7.33 8.69
C GLU A 103 19.60 7.25 7.19
N LEU A 104 18.66 8.10 6.77
CA LEU A 104 18.30 8.25 5.37
C LEU A 104 19.27 9.20 4.67
N HIS A 105 20.14 8.67 3.81
CA HIS A 105 21.14 9.50 3.11
C HIS A 105 20.55 10.44 2.05
N GLY A 106 19.26 10.29 1.70
CA GLY A 106 18.56 11.17 0.78
C GLY A 106 17.25 10.58 0.25
N LEU A 107 16.41 11.43 -0.35
CA LEU A 107 15.11 11.03 -0.90
C LEU A 107 15.21 10.17 -2.17
N ILE A 108 16.39 10.14 -2.83
CA ILE A 108 16.66 9.30 -3.99
C ILE A 108 17.90 8.43 -3.71
N THR A 109 17.69 7.26 -3.11
CA THR A 109 18.73 6.34 -2.64
C THR A 109 18.28 4.88 -2.76
N GLU A 110 19.23 3.94 -2.86
CA GLU A 110 18.90 2.51 -2.97
C GLU A 110 18.22 1.95 -1.71
N GLN A 111 18.38 2.61 -0.55
CA GLN A 111 17.76 2.26 0.74
C GLN A 111 16.24 2.04 0.63
N TRP A 112 15.55 2.80 -0.21
CA TRP A 112 14.10 2.67 -0.40
C TRP A 112 13.67 1.27 -0.88
N LYS A 113 14.54 0.52 -1.57
CA LYS A 113 14.22 -0.87 -1.97
C LYS A 113 14.05 -1.80 -0.76
N GLU A 114 14.67 -1.50 0.37
CA GLU A 114 14.58 -2.28 1.60
C GLU A 114 13.20 -2.13 2.26
N MET A 115 12.54 -0.99 2.05
CA MET A 115 11.12 -0.77 2.39
C MET A 115 10.14 -1.38 1.37
N GLY A 116 10.65 -1.94 0.27
CA GLY A 116 9.83 -2.45 -0.83
C GLY A 116 9.20 -1.35 -1.70
N TRP A 117 9.90 -0.24 -1.93
CA TRP A 117 9.63 0.66 -3.07
C TRP A 117 10.17 0.03 -4.37
N GLN A 118 9.59 0.36 -5.54
CA GLN A 118 9.96 -0.29 -6.80
C GLN A 118 11.36 0.11 -7.29
N GLY A 119 11.85 1.27 -6.87
CA GLY A 119 13.17 1.78 -7.22
C GLY A 119 13.77 2.64 -6.11
N LYS A 120 14.84 3.35 -6.45
CA LYS A 120 15.52 4.29 -5.55
C LYS A 120 14.77 5.60 -5.29
N ASP A 121 13.62 5.80 -5.93
CA ASP A 121 12.85 7.04 -5.92
C ASP A 121 11.36 6.74 -5.70
N PRO A 122 10.88 6.84 -4.44
CA PRO A 122 9.47 6.59 -4.09
C PRO A 122 8.47 7.46 -4.85
N SER A 123 8.87 8.64 -5.35
CA SER A 123 7.97 9.54 -6.10
C SER A 123 7.34 8.87 -7.32
N THR A 124 8.03 7.86 -7.87
CA THR A 124 7.58 7.13 -9.06
C THR A 124 6.44 6.14 -8.77
N ASP A 125 6.29 5.70 -7.53
CA ASP A 125 5.30 4.71 -7.09
C ASP A 125 3.95 5.35 -6.71
N PHE A 126 3.94 6.59 -6.19
CA PHE A 126 2.74 7.29 -5.72
C PHE A 126 1.69 7.64 -6.80
N ARG A 127 1.98 7.39 -8.08
CA ARG A 127 1.10 7.78 -9.22
C ARG A 127 -0.33 7.25 -9.15
N GLY A 128 -0.55 6.11 -8.51
CA GLY A 128 -1.88 5.51 -8.34
C GLY A 128 -2.57 5.86 -7.02
N GLY A 129 -1.82 6.20 -5.97
CA GLY A 129 -2.35 6.40 -4.62
C GLY A 129 -2.30 7.84 -4.10
N GLY A 130 -1.72 8.77 -4.85
CA GLY A 130 -1.55 10.17 -4.44
C GLY A 130 -0.68 10.33 -3.19
N PHE A 131 -0.64 11.56 -2.66
CA PHE A 131 0.01 11.85 -1.39
C PHE A 131 -0.67 11.14 -0.22
N ILE A 132 -2.00 10.95 -0.26
CA ILE A 132 -2.75 10.22 0.77
C ILE A 132 -2.23 8.80 1.01
N SER A 133 -1.65 8.12 0.01
CA SER A 133 -1.03 6.79 0.22
C SER A 133 0.25 6.84 1.07
N LEU A 134 0.98 7.96 1.06
CA LEU A 134 2.09 8.22 2.00
C LEU A 134 1.55 8.56 3.39
N GLU A 135 0.50 9.37 3.49
CA GLU A 135 -0.19 9.65 4.77
C GLU A 135 -0.66 8.35 5.43
N ASN A 136 -1.30 7.46 4.67
CA ASN A 136 -1.80 6.17 5.15
C ASN A 136 -0.68 5.28 5.71
N LEU A 137 0.45 5.16 5.00
CA LEU A 137 1.64 4.42 5.46
C LEU A 137 2.20 5.02 6.76
N LEU A 138 2.30 6.34 6.84
CA LEU A 138 2.80 7.06 8.01
C LEU A 138 1.84 6.98 9.21
N PHE A 139 0.53 7.04 8.96
CA PHE A 139 -0.51 6.82 9.96
C PHE A 139 -0.41 5.40 10.53
N PHE A 140 -0.24 4.38 9.68
CA PHE A 140 -0.09 3.01 10.12
C PHE A 140 1.15 2.82 11.00
N ALA A 141 2.30 3.37 10.56
CA ALA A 141 3.54 3.32 11.32
C ALA A 141 3.45 4.01 12.71
N ARG A 142 2.68 5.11 12.81
CA ARG A 142 2.51 5.87 14.06
C ARG A 142 1.49 5.25 15.02
N ASN A 143 0.36 4.75 14.51
CA ASN A 143 -0.75 4.29 15.34
C ASN A 143 -0.69 2.80 15.68
N PHE A 144 -0.09 1.97 14.82
CA PHE A 144 0.07 0.53 15.05
C PHE A 144 1.52 0.09 14.79
N PRO A 145 2.53 0.68 15.46
CA PRO A 145 3.96 0.50 15.14
C PRO A 145 4.40 -0.97 15.16
N LYS A 146 3.85 -1.79 16.07
CA LYS A 146 4.14 -3.23 16.12
C LYS A 146 3.65 -3.94 14.84
N SER A 147 2.36 -3.85 14.53
CA SER A 147 1.77 -4.42 13.31
C SER A 147 2.47 -3.94 12.03
N PHE A 148 2.85 -2.67 11.98
CA PHE A 148 3.61 -2.10 10.87
C PHE A 148 5.00 -2.76 10.73
N GLN A 149 5.76 -2.89 11.82
CA GLN A 149 7.09 -3.53 11.83
C GLN A 149 7.02 -5.03 11.55
N ASP A 150 5.99 -5.73 12.03
CA ASP A 150 5.80 -7.17 11.79
C ASP A 150 5.48 -7.44 10.31
N LEU A 151 4.69 -6.57 9.66
CA LEU A 151 4.42 -6.59 8.21
C LEU A 151 5.62 -6.19 7.36
N LEU A 152 6.36 -5.14 7.75
CA LEU A 152 7.54 -4.66 7.04
C LEU A 152 8.63 -5.75 7.02
N ARG A 153 8.91 -6.34 8.19
CA ARG A 153 9.94 -7.37 8.38
C ARG A 153 9.48 -8.80 8.07
N LYS A 154 8.22 -8.99 7.66
CA LYS A 154 7.61 -10.29 7.30
C LYS A 154 7.73 -11.34 8.41
N GLN A 155 7.49 -10.95 9.67
CA GLN A 155 7.78 -11.79 10.83
C GLN A 155 6.80 -12.96 11.04
N GLU A 156 5.54 -12.79 10.62
CA GLU A 156 4.47 -13.76 10.85
C GLU A 156 4.33 -14.77 9.71
N GLY A 157 4.11 -16.05 10.04
CA GLY A 157 3.65 -17.09 9.12
C GLY A 157 4.73 -17.80 8.30
N ASP A 158 4.32 -18.88 7.62
CA ASP A 158 5.12 -19.56 6.60
C ASP A 158 4.98 -18.79 5.28
N ARG A 159 6.09 -18.38 4.69
CA ARG A 159 6.15 -17.39 3.61
C ARG A 159 6.91 -17.90 2.39
N SER A 160 6.54 -17.37 1.23
CA SER A 160 7.21 -17.72 -0.02
C SER A 160 8.63 -17.12 -0.06
N MET A 161 9.47 -17.62 -0.96
CA MET A 161 10.76 -16.97 -1.25
C MET A 161 10.59 -15.60 -1.93
N TRP A 162 9.43 -15.35 -2.56
CA TRP A 162 9.15 -14.19 -3.38
C TRP A 162 7.93 -13.45 -2.82
N GLU A 163 8.12 -12.75 -1.71
CA GLU A 163 7.06 -11.99 -1.04
C GLU A 163 6.66 -10.71 -1.79
N TYR A 164 5.53 -10.10 -1.39
CA TYR A 164 5.11 -8.82 -1.93
C TYR A 164 6.01 -7.66 -1.44
N PRO A 165 6.30 -6.67 -2.31
CA PRO A 165 6.99 -5.44 -1.91
C PRO A 165 6.11 -4.61 -0.96
N PHE A 166 6.59 -4.34 0.26
CA PHE A 166 5.78 -3.76 1.33
C PHE A 166 5.19 -2.39 0.96
N ALA A 167 6.02 -1.39 0.62
CA ALA A 167 5.52 -0.04 0.33
C ALA A 167 4.61 0.00 -0.92
N VAL A 168 5.01 -0.66 -2.01
CA VAL A 168 4.19 -0.77 -3.24
C VAL A 168 2.84 -1.44 -2.97
N ALA A 169 2.80 -2.48 -2.12
CA ALA A 169 1.53 -3.09 -1.70
C ALA A 169 0.66 -2.13 -0.89
N GLY A 170 1.27 -1.33 -0.01
CA GLY A 170 0.60 -0.24 0.69
C GLY A 170 -0.08 0.74 -0.27
N VAL A 171 0.64 1.26 -1.27
CA VAL A 171 0.06 2.19 -2.28
C VAL A 171 -1.10 1.54 -3.05
N ASN A 172 -0.97 0.24 -3.40
CA ASN A 172 -2.04 -0.51 -4.06
C ASN A 172 -3.29 -0.70 -3.18
N ILE A 173 -3.14 -0.78 -1.86
CA ILE A 173 -4.28 -0.85 -0.92
C ILE A 173 -5.02 0.49 -0.88
N THR A 174 -4.31 1.63 -0.80
CA THR A 174 -4.95 2.96 -0.88
C THR A 174 -5.78 3.11 -2.16
N PHE A 175 -5.18 2.80 -3.32
CA PHE A 175 -5.88 2.86 -4.61
C PHE A 175 -7.09 1.92 -4.67
N MET A 176 -6.94 0.68 -4.18
CA MET A 176 -8.05 -0.28 -4.10
C MET A 176 -9.21 0.25 -3.25
N LEU A 177 -8.93 0.87 -2.11
CA LEU A 177 -9.95 1.44 -1.22
C LEU A 177 -10.68 2.62 -1.87
N ILE A 178 -9.95 3.56 -2.49
CA ILE A 178 -10.54 4.69 -3.24
C ILE A 178 -11.53 4.18 -4.30
N GLN A 179 -11.14 3.17 -5.08
CA GLN A 179 -12.01 2.56 -6.10
C GLN A 179 -13.16 1.72 -5.55
N MET A 180 -12.97 1.04 -4.43
CA MET A 180 -13.98 0.18 -3.79
C MET A 180 -15.10 1.01 -3.15
N LEU A 181 -14.72 2.11 -2.52
CA LEU A 181 -15.59 3.04 -1.81
C LEU A 181 -16.18 4.13 -2.74
N ASP A 182 -15.74 4.19 -3.99
CA ASP A 182 -16.21 5.13 -5.01
C ASP A 182 -15.99 6.61 -4.62
N LEU A 183 -14.85 6.91 -3.98
CA LEU A 183 -14.58 8.20 -3.35
C LEU A 183 -14.30 9.33 -4.36
N GLU A 184 -13.88 9.02 -5.59
CA GLU A 184 -13.72 10.00 -6.67
C GLU A 184 -15.08 10.49 -7.24
N ALA A 185 -16.20 9.90 -6.82
CA ALA A 185 -17.53 10.34 -7.21
C ALA A 185 -18.06 11.39 -6.22
N VAL A 186 -18.77 12.42 -6.73
CA VAL A 186 -19.42 13.48 -5.92
C VAL A 186 -20.21 12.90 -4.72
N LYS A 187 -20.88 11.75 -4.93
CA LYS A 187 -21.40 10.88 -3.86
C LYS A 187 -21.17 9.42 -4.26
N PRO A 188 -20.81 8.51 -3.33
CA PRO A 188 -20.61 7.09 -3.64
C PRO A 188 -21.85 6.44 -4.25
N ARG A 189 -21.64 5.66 -5.31
CA ARG A 189 -22.70 4.95 -6.06
C ARG A 189 -22.87 3.49 -5.61
N THR A 190 -22.07 3.03 -4.66
CA THR A 190 -22.10 1.66 -4.11
C THR A 190 -22.61 1.65 -2.67
N LEU A 191 -23.27 0.57 -2.27
CA LEU A 191 -23.71 0.39 -0.88
C LEU A 191 -22.54 0.36 0.11
N VAL A 192 -21.37 -0.16 -0.32
CA VAL A 192 -20.14 -0.22 0.48
C VAL A 192 -19.63 1.20 0.76
N GLY A 193 -19.53 2.04 -0.27
CA GLY A 193 -19.13 3.45 -0.12
C GLY A 193 -20.11 4.24 0.73
N ALA A 194 -21.42 4.09 0.48
CA ALA A 194 -22.46 4.75 1.28
C ALA A 194 -22.47 4.31 2.75
N THR A 195 -22.13 3.05 3.04
CA THR A 195 -21.98 2.56 4.42
C THR A 195 -20.71 3.09 5.06
N PHE A 196 -19.58 3.19 4.33
CA PHE A 196 -18.36 3.82 4.83
C PHE A 196 -18.56 5.27 5.25
N LEU A 197 -19.39 6.06 4.55
CA LEU A 197 -19.71 7.43 4.95
C LEU A 197 -20.42 7.54 6.31
N LYS A 198 -21.03 6.46 6.81
CA LYS A 198 -21.54 6.44 8.19
C LYS A 198 -20.40 6.52 9.20
N PHE A 199 -19.25 5.87 8.92
CA PHE A 199 -18.09 5.83 9.80
C PHE A 199 -17.33 7.16 9.88
N LEU A 200 -17.42 8.03 8.85
CA LEU A 200 -16.83 9.37 8.88
C LEU A 200 -17.48 10.29 9.92
N SER A 201 -18.76 10.07 10.25
CA SER A 201 -19.60 10.98 11.04
C SER A 201 -20.12 10.39 12.37
N VAL A 202 -19.50 9.34 12.91
CA VAL A 202 -20.00 8.62 14.12
C VAL A 202 -19.82 9.42 15.41
N HIS A 203 -18.92 10.40 15.43
CA HIS A 203 -18.63 11.21 16.61
C HIS A 203 -18.91 12.69 16.36
N LEU A 204 -19.23 13.40 17.45
CA LEU A 204 -19.36 14.87 17.48
C LEU A 204 -18.03 15.59 17.16
N THR A 205 -16.94 14.84 17.11
CA THR A 205 -15.65 15.21 16.50
C THR A 205 -15.49 14.42 15.21
N GLU A 206 -15.19 15.11 14.13
CA GLU A 206 -15.05 14.55 12.78
C GLU A 206 -13.94 13.50 12.76
N ASN A 207 -14.22 12.27 12.30
CA ASN A 207 -13.21 11.22 12.29
C ASN A 207 -12.38 11.28 11.00
N GLU A 208 -11.53 12.30 10.91
CA GLU A 208 -10.62 12.52 9.77
C GLU A 208 -9.71 11.31 9.49
N SER A 209 -9.47 10.47 10.51
CA SER A 209 -8.63 9.27 10.44
C SER A 209 -9.37 7.98 10.03
N ALA A 210 -10.68 8.02 9.78
CA ALA A 210 -11.46 6.82 9.48
C ALA A 210 -10.97 6.09 8.21
N PHE A 211 -10.56 6.82 7.18
CA PHE A 211 -9.97 6.21 5.98
C PHE A 211 -8.60 5.58 6.27
N ASP A 212 -7.75 6.27 7.03
CA ASP A 212 -6.42 5.80 7.43
C ASP A 212 -6.48 4.58 8.37
N LEU A 213 -7.50 4.49 9.23
CA LEU A 213 -7.78 3.30 10.03
C LEU A 213 -8.24 2.14 9.15
N LEU A 214 -9.20 2.36 8.25
CA LEU A 214 -9.66 1.32 7.30
C LEU A 214 -8.50 0.80 6.44
N TYR A 215 -7.57 1.67 6.04
CA TYR A 215 -6.32 1.29 5.39
C TYR A 215 -5.48 0.32 6.24
N CYS A 216 -5.25 0.62 7.52
CA CYS A 216 -4.49 -0.25 8.42
C CYS A 216 -5.12 -1.64 8.53
N ILE A 217 -6.44 -1.69 8.76
CA ILE A 217 -7.23 -2.94 8.82
C ILE A 217 -7.06 -3.73 7.51
N THR A 218 -7.19 -3.04 6.37
CA THR A 218 -7.09 -3.65 5.04
C THR A 218 -5.69 -4.20 4.76
N PHE A 219 -4.63 -3.57 5.28
CA PHE A 219 -3.26 -4.05 5.10
C PHE A 219 -2.98 -5.33 5.91
N LYS A 220 -3.34 -5.39 7.20
CA LYS A 220 -3.23 -6.66 7.95
C LYS A 220 -4.14 -7.75 7.39
N LEU A 221 -5.32 -7.40 6.87
CA LEU A 221 -6.18 -8.33 6.14
C LEU A 221 -5.49 -8.86 4.85
N MET A 222 -4.82 -8.00 4.08
CA MET A 222 -4.13 -8.39 2.85
C MET A 222 -3.01 -9.41 3.13
N ASP A 223 -2.20 -9.17 4.16
CA ASP A 223 -1.15 -10.12 4.58
C ASP A 223 -1.75 -11.43 5.15
N ASN A 224 -2.85 -11.36 5.90
CA ASN A 224 -3.56 -12.55 6.34
C ASN A 224 -4.10 -13.38 5.15
N GLN A 225 -4.61 -12.73 4.10
CA GLN A 225 -5.00 -13.39 2.85
C GLN A 225 -3.77 -13.97 2.12
N TRP A 226 -2.65 -13.25 2.07
CA TRP A 226 -1.38 -13.71 1.49
C TRP A 226 -0.92 -15.03 2.13
N LEU A 227 -0.84 -15.06 3.45
CA LEU A 227 -0.46 -16.25 4.22
C LEU A 227 -1.45 -17.40 4.06
N ALA A 228 -2.76 -17.13 4.14
CA ALA A 228 -3.80 -18.15 3.97
C ALA A 228 -3.79 -18.78 2.57
N MET A 229 -3.45 -17.99 1.54
CA MET A 229 -3.32 -18.45 0.16
C MET A 229 -1.96 -19.09 -0.14
N ARG A 230 -0.98 -19.02 0.77
CA ARG A 230 0.44 -19.36 0.53
C ARG A 230 0.98 -18.65 -0.72
N ALA A 231 0.60 -17.39 -0.88
CA ALA A 231 0.83 -16.61 -2.08
C ALA A 231 2.31 -16.33 -2.33
N SER A 232 2.65 -16.17 -3.61
CA SER A 232 3.91 -15.63 -4.09
C SER A 232 3.68 -14.29 -4.79
N TYR A 233 4.76 -13.59 -5.16
CA TYR A 233 4.73 -12.36 -5.96
C TYR A 233 3.80 -12.43 -7.18
N MET A 234 3.72 -13.60 -7.83
CA MET A 234 2.85 -13.83 -9.00
C MET A 234 1.35 -13.77 -8.67
N ASP A 235 0.98 -14.06 -7.41
CA ASP A 235 -0.39 -14.15 -6.92
C ASP A 235 -0.92 -12.82 -6.38
N PHE A 236 -0.11 -11.74 -6.38
CA PHE A 236 -0.46 -10.44 -5.80
C PHE A 236 -1.85 -9.92 -6.24
N ASN A 237 -2.16 -9.99 -7.54
CA ASN A 237 -3.47 -9.59 -8.06
C ASN A 237 -4.63 -10.48 -7.58
N ALA A 238 -4.39 -11.74 -7.22
CA ALA A 238 -5.39 -12.63 -6.65
C ALA A 238 -5.62 -12.32 -5.17
N VAL A 239 -4.56 -12.07 -4.40
CA VAL A 239 -4.63 -11.66 -2.99
C VAL A 239 -5.36 -10.33 -2.84
N MET A 240 -5.03 -9.32 -3.67
CA MET A 240 -5.73 -8.02 -3.68
C MET A 240 -7.24 -8.17 -3.97
N LYS A 241 -7.62 -9.06 -4.90
CA LYS A 241 -9.03 -9.38 -5.18
C LYS A 241 -9.73 -10.09 -4.02
N SER A 242 -9.04 -10.99 -3.31
CA SER A 242 -9.58 -11.64 -2.11
C SER A 242 -9.79 -10.62 -0.99
N THR A 243 -8.77 -9.80 -0.73
CA THR A 243 -8.78 -8.70 0.24
C THR A 243 -9.95 -7.74 0.00
N ARG A 244 -10.13 -7.27 -1.23
CA ARG A 244 -11.26 -6.41 -1.62
C ARG A 244 -12.61 -7.05 -1.26
N ARG A 245 -12.86 -8.28 -1.71
CA ARG A 245 -14.12 -8.99 -1.46
C ARG A 245 -14.39 -9.23 0.02
N GLN A 246 -13.34 -9.49 0.80
CA GLN A 246 -13.45 -9.67 2.24
C GLN A 246 -13.81 -8.34 2.92
N MET A 247 -13.19 -7.22 2.52
CA MET A 247 -13.51 -5.90 3.06
C MET A 247 -14.91 -5.40 2.63
N GLU A 248 -15.31 -5.62 1.37
CA GLU A 248 -16.67 -5.37 0.88
C GLU A 248 -17.72 -6.16 1.68
N ARG A 249 -17.38 -7.36 2.18
CA ARG A 249 -18.27 -8.15 3.05
C ARG A 249 -18.33 -7.60 4.48
N GLU A 250 -17.18 -7.31 5.09
CA GLU A 250 -17.13 -6.84 6.49
C GLU A 250 -17.79 -5.48 6.68
N LEU A 251 -17.61 -4.55 5.73
CA LEU A 251 -18.27 -3.23 5.74
C LEU A 251 -19.80 -3.28 5.57
N LEU A 252 -20.37 -4.45 5.25
CA LEU A 252 -21.82 -4.66 5.07
C LEU A 252 -22.46 -5.56 6.13
N LEU A 253 -21.72 -5.90 7.19
CA LEU A 253 -22.27 -6.64 8.34
C LEU A 253 -23.19 -5.73 9.17
N GLU A 254 -24.30 -6.29 9.66
CA GLU A 254 -25.35 -5.53 10.38
C GLU A 254 -24.92 -5.06 11.78
N ASP A 255 -23.96 -5.76 12.40
CA ASP A 255 -23.42 -5.49 13.72
C ASP A 255 -22.22 -4.52 13.72
N VAL A 256 -21.71 -4.14 12.55
CA VAL A 256 -20.60 -3.18 12.41
C VAL A 256 -21.12 -1.75 12.48
N THR A 257 -20.99 -1.14 13.66
CA THR A 257 -21.39 0.26 13.92
C THR A 257 -20.23 1.24 13.80
N ARG A 258 -19.00 0.73 13.94
CA ARG A 258 -17.72 1.46 13.82
C ARG A 258 -16.68 0.60 13.10
N LEU A 259 -15.59 1.21 12.66
CA LEU A 259 -14.49 0.48 12.02
C LEU A 259 -13.78 -0.49 12.97
N GLU A 260 -13.81 -0.25 14.28
CA GLU A 260 -13.24 -1.16 15.28
C GLU A 260 -14.07 -2.44 15.49
N ASP A 261 -15.34 -2.44 15.03
CA ASP A 261 -16.22 -3.62 15.08
C ASP A 261 -15.92 -4.60 13.93
N LEU A 262 -15.15 -4.19 12.90
CA LEU A 262 -14.81 -5.03 11.75
C LEU A 262 -14.01 -6.27 12.22
N PRO A 263 -14.38 -7.51 11.80
CA PRO A 263 -13.64 -8.72 12.16
C PRO A 263 -12.13 -8.66 11.90
N SER A 264 -11.71 -7.99 10.82
CA SER A 264 -10.30 -7.78 10.48
C SER A 264 -9.58 -6.75 11.36
N TYR A 265 -10.27 -5.91 12.14
CA TYR A 265 -9.62 -4.98 13.09
C TYR A 265 -8.80 -5.74 14.13
N GLY A 266 -9.30 -6.91 14.58
CA GLY A 266 -8.59 -7.80 15.50
C GLY A 266 -7.28 -8.42 14.94
N LEU A 267 -6.91 -8.13 13.68
CA LEU A 267 -5.59 -8.45 13.12
C LEU A 267 -4.54 -7.37 13.45
N LEU A 268 -4.93 -6.13 13.78
CA LEU A 268 -4.00 -5.04 14.13
C LEU A 268 -3.37 -5.18 15.52
N SER A 269 -4.03 -5.92 16.41
CA SER A 269 -3.62 -6.11 17.81
C SER A 269 -2.84 -7.40 18.08
N ARG A 270 -2.58 -8.21 17.04
CA ARG A 270 -1.85 -9.48 17.15
C ARG A 270 -0.35 -9.28 17.11
#